data_AF-A0A316RCR7-F1
#
_entry.id   AF-A0A316RCR7-F1
#
_cell.length_a   1.000
_cell.length_b   1.000
_cell.length_c   1.000
_cell.angle_alpha   90.00
_cell.angle_beta   90.00
_cell.angle_gamma   90.00
#
_symmetry.space_group_name_H-M   'P 1'
#
loop_
_entity.id
_entity.type
_entity.pdbx_description
1 polymer ?
#
loop_
_entity_poly.entity_id
_entity_poly.type
_entity_poly.pdbx_seq_one_letter_code
_entity_poly.pdbx_strand_id
1 'polypeptide(L)' 'MRKPAYIFAAVMVVFYFALAYAIAFSPFFASDFSRPVRLTAGALLFLYALWRGYRLIKETKNRDEQ' A
#
# COMPACT_ATOMS: atom_id res chain seq x y z
N MET A 1 -13.65 -21.66 0.48
CA MET A 1 -12.18 -21.70 0.70
C MET A 1 -11.54 -20.43 0.12
N ARG A 2 -11.26 -19.40 0.93
CA ARG A 2 -10.73 -18.08 0.45
C ARG A 2 -9.59 -17.47 1.27
N LYS A 3 -9.00 -18.24 2.20
CA LYS A 3 -7.81 -17.85 2.97
C LYS A 3 -6.62 -17.33 2.12
N PRO A 4 -6.30 -17.88 0.92
CA PRO A 4 -5.16 -17.38 0.15
C PRO A 4 -5.39 -15.98 -0.42
N ALA A 5 -6.63 -15.58 -0.73
CA ALA A 5 -6.93 -14.25 -1.25
C ALA A 5 -6.61 -13.14 -0.23
N TYR A 6 -6.76 -13.43 1.05
CA TYR A 6 -6.42 -12.51 2.14
C TYR A 6 -4.92 -12.29 2.28
N ILE A 7 -4.18 -13.38 2.31
CA ILE A 7 -2.72 -13.33 2.41
C ILE A 7 -2.17 -12.60 1.18
N PHE A 8 -2.71 -12.89 -0.02
CA PHE A 8 -2.30 -12.23 -1.24
C PHE A 8 -2.58 -10.73 -1.24
N ALA A 9 -3.74 -10.31 -0.73
CA ALA A 9 -4.09 -8.90 -0.64
C ALA A 9 -3.24 -8.16 0.41
N ALA A 10 -2.96 -8.78 1.57
CA ALA A 10 -2.05 -8.23 2.58
C ALA A 10 -0.61 -8.11 2.04
N VAL A 11 -0.12 -9.14 1.35
CA VAL A 11 1.18 -9.12 0.65
C VAL A 11 1.21 -8.02 -0.40
N MET A 12 0.11 -7.83 -1.16
CA MET A 12 0.01 -6.74 -2.13
C MET A 12 0.15 -5.37 -1.46
N VAL A 13 -0.50 -5.15 -0.31
CA VAL A 13 -0.40 -3.91 0.45
C VAL A 13 1.04 -3.65 0.89
N VAL A 14 1.70 -4.66 1.48
CA VAL A 14 3.11 -4.56 1.91
C VAL A 14 4.03 -4.31 0.72
N PHE A 15 3.79 -4.97 -0.42
CA PHE A 15 4.57 -4.78 -1.63
C PHE A 15 4.42 -3.37 -2.21
N TYR A 16 3.20 -2.85 -2.30
CA TYR A 16 2.96 -1.46 -2.71
C TYR A 16 3.60 -0.45 -1.77
N PHE A 17 3.68 -0.77 -0.48
CA PHE A 17 4.35 0.04 0.52
C PHE A 17 5.86 0.07 0.32
N ALA A 18 6.47 -1.11 0.12
CA ALA A 18 7.90 -1.24 -0.17
C ALA A 18 8.26 -0.52 -1.48
N LEU A 19 7.39 -0.62 -2.49
CA LEU A 19 7.54 0.09 -3.75
C LEU A 19 7.40 1.61 -3.59
N ALA A 20 6.42 2.07 -2.81
CA ALA A 20 6.25 3.49 -2.50
C ALA A 20 7.46 4.06 -1.74
N TYR A 21 8.00 3.30 -0.79
CA TYR A 21 9.23 3.65 -0.08
C TYR A 21 10.43 3.70 -1.03
N ALA A 22 10.57 2.70 -1.92
CA ALA A 22 11.60 2.71 -2.95
C ALA A 22 11.46 3.93 -3.86
N ILE A 23 10.25 4.30 -4.29
CA ILE A 23 10.00 5.50 -5.11
C ILE A 23 10.23 6.79 -4.33
N ALA A 24 10.01 6.83 -3.02
CA ALA A 24 10.23 8.01 -2.20
C ALA A 24 11.71 8.26 -1.89
N PHE A 25 12.48 7.19 -1.62
CA PHE A 25 13.85 7.28 -1.08
C PHE A 25 14.95 6.83 -2.05
N SER A 26 14.65 6.07 -3.11
CA SER A 26 15.68 5.56 -4.03
C SER A 26 16.34 6.66 -4.87
N PRO A 27 17.66 6.73 -5.02
CA PRO A 27 18.30 7.71 -5.90
C PRO A 27 17.87 7.58 -7.37
N PHE A 28 17.32 6.43 -7.80
CA PHE A 28 16.84 6.20 -9.16
C PHE A 28 15.78 7.18 -9.64
N PHE A 29 14.91 7.66 -8.75
CA PHE A 29 13.86 8.63 -9.10
C PHE A 29 14.26 10.07 -8.75
N ALA A 30 15.48 10.28 -8.22
CA ALA A 30 15.95 11.60 -7.80
C ALA A 30 16.38 12.48 -8.97
N SER A 31 16.70 11.87 -10.12
CA SER A 31 17.05 12.59 -11.35
C SER A 31 15.83 13.26 -11.99
N ASP A 32 14.68 12.59 -11.98
CA ASP A 32 13.49 13.04 -12.71
C ASP A 32 12.49 13.84 -11.84
N PHE A 33 12.47 13.58 -10.51
CA PHE A 33 11.49 14.20 -9.61
C PHE A 33 12.15 14.86 -8.39
N SER A 34 11.69 16.07 -8.07
CA SER A 34 12.17 16.82 -6.90
C SER A 34 11.79 16.11 -5.58
N ARG A 35 12.67 16.23 -4.57
CA ARG A 35 12.47 15.65 -3.22
C ARG A 35 11.05 15.84 -2.65
N PRO A 36 10.44 17.05 -2.65
CA PRO A 36 9.11 17.23 -2.08
C PRO A 36 8.03 16.46 -2.84
N VAL A 37 8.12 16.35 -4.17
CA VAL A 37 7.15 15.62 -5.01
C VAL A 37 7.20 14.12 -4.74
N ARG A 38 8.40 13.56 -4.53
CA ARG A 38 8.57 12.13 -4.21
C ARG A 38 8.05 11.78 -2.83
N LEU A 39 8.27 12.65 -1.86
CA LEU A 39 7.75 12.50 -0.50
C LEU A 39 6.22 12.57 -0.46
N THR A 40 5.61 13.52 -1.16
CA THR A 40 4.14 13.62 -1.22
C THR A 40 3.53 12.45 -1.97
N ALA A 41 4.10 12.03 -3.11
CA ALA A 41 3.63 10.85 -3.84
C ALA A 41 3.76 9.56 -3.00
N GLY A 42 4.90 9.37 -2.32
CA GLY A 42 5.11 8.24 -1.40
C GLY A 42 4.14 8.26 -0.23
N ALA A 43 3.92 9.42 0.40
CA ALA A 43 2.97 9.57 1.51
C ALA A 43 1.51 9.31 1.09
N LEU A 44 1.10 9.75 -0.10
CA LEU A 44 -0.23 9.49 -0.64
C LEU A 44 -0.43 7.99 -0.94
N LEU A 45 0.56 7.34 -1.55
CA LEU A 45 0.54 5.88 -1.79
C LEU A 45 0.48 5.09 -0.49
N PHE A 46 1.25 5.50 0.51
CA PHE A 46 1.25 4.93 1.86
C PHE A 46 -0.12 5.04 2.52
N LEU A 47 -0.73 6.23 2.49
CA LEU A 47 -2.04 6.47 3.08
C LEU A 47 -3.14 5.68 2.36
N TYR A 48 -3.06 5.60 1.03
CA TYR A 48 -3.97 4.78 0.22
C TYR A 48 -3.84 3.29 0.53
N ALA A 49 -2.61 2.78 0.69
CA ALA A 49 -2.35 1.39 1.03
C ALA A 49 -2.93 1.03 2.41
N LEU A 50 -2.79 1.90 3.41
CA LEU A 50 -3.40 1.74 4.73
C LEU A 50 -4.93 1.74 4.65
N TRP A 51 -5.53 2.70 3.94
CA TRP A 51 -6.98 2.78 3.79
C TRP A 51 -7.55 1.54 3.08
N ARG A 52 -6.86 1.06 2.04
CA ARG A 52 -7.26 -0.14 1.30
C ARG A 52 -7.11 -1.41 2.14
N GLY A 53 -6.03 -1.54 2.89
CA GLY A 53 -5.84 -2.64 3.85
C GLY A 53 -6.94 -2.65 4.92
N TYR A 54 -7.25 -1.49 5.51
CA TYR A 54 -8.33 -1.34 6.50
C TYR A 54 -9.70 -1.72 5.92
N ARG A 55 -10.04 -1.23 4.72
CA ARG A 55 -11.30 -1.56 4.07
C ARG A 55 -11.41 -3.06 3.82
N LEU A 56 -10.33 -3.69 3.37
CA LEU A 56 -10.31 -5.14 3.15
C LEU A 56 -10.58 -5.90 4.45
N ILE A 57 -9.90 -5.55 5.55
CA ILE A 57 -10.10 -6.18 6.87
C ILE A 57 -11.54 -5.97 7.36
N LYS A 58 -12.09 -4.76 7.22
CA LYS A 58 -13.46 -4.43 7.62
C LYS A 58 -14.51 -5.21 6.82
N GLU A 59 -14.32 -5.32 5.50
CA GLU A 59 -15.22 -6.08 4.63
C GLU A 59 -15.18 -7.59 4.92
N THR A 60 -14.05 -8.08 5.43
CA THR A 60 -13.91 -9.43 5.99
C THR A 60 -14.75 -9.62 7.23
N LYS A 61 -14.56 -8.73 8.21
CA LYS A 61 -15.18 -8.84 9.53
C LYS A 61 -16.71 -8.88 9.40
N ASN A 62 -17.26 -8.04 8.53
CA ASN A 62 -18.70 -7.99 8.28
C ASN A 62 -19.25 -9.23 7.55
N ARG A 63 -18.40 -10.04 6.90
CA ARG A 63 -18.81 -11.30 6.24
C ARG A 63 -18.75 -12.52 7.14
N ASP A 64 -17.96 -12.46 8.22
CA ASP A 64 -17.90 -13.52 9.23
C ASP A 64 -19.03 -13.39 10.27
N GLU A 65 -19.70 -12.23 10.33
CA GLU A 65 -20.89 -11.96 11.17
C GLU A 65 -22.23 -12.26 10.43
N GLN A 66 -22.19 -12.71 9.17
CA GLN A 66 -23.35 -13.17 8.38
C GLN A 66 -23.33 -14.69 8.20
#